data_AF-A0A965RLW4-F1
#
_entry.id   AF-A0A965RLW4-F1
#
_cell.length_a   1.000
_cell.length_b   1.000
_cell.length_c   1.000
_cell.angle_alpha   90.00
_cell.angle_beta   90.00
_cell.angle_gamma   90.00
#
_symmetry.space_group_name_H-M   'P 1'
#
loop_
_entity.id
_entity.type
_entity.pdbx_description
1 polymer ?
#
loop_
_entity_poly.entity_id
_entity_poly.type
_entity_poly.pdbx_seq_one_letter_code
_entity_poly.pdbx_strand_id
1 'polypeptide(L)'
;MLATPIPRIRGRSSLLSKNVMIAGHRTSMRLEPEMWEALADIGLRERANVHEICTAVAARKHPDASLTAAIRVFIMAYFRAAATHEGHTRAGHGAGLPVLNETHERIKMR
;
A
#
# COMPACT_ATOMS: atom_id res chain seq x y z
N MET A 1 -20.29 15.13 -5.85
CA MET A 1 -19.01 14.66 -5.27
C MET A 1 -18.31 13.84 -6.34
N LEU A 2 -17.11 14.25 -6.75
CA LEU A 2 -16.32 13.50 -7.72
C LEU A 2 -15.71 12.30 -6.99
N ALA A 3 -15.97 11.09 -7.47
CA ALA A 3 -15.30 9.89 -6.97
C ALA A 3 -13.79 10.06 -7.15
N THR A 4 -12.99 9.77 -6.13
CA THR A 4 -11.54 9.66 -6.32
C THR A 4 -11.31 8.33 -7.04
N PRO A 5 -10.88 8.35 -8.31
CA PRO A 5 -10.66 7.10 -9.02
C PRO A 5 -9.56 6.32 -8.30
N ILE A 6 -9.75 5.01 -8.15
CA ILE A 6 -8.68 4.13 -7.67
C ILE A 6 -7.48 4.36 -8.60
N PRO A 7 -6.31 4.75 -8.05
CA PRO A 7 -5.17 5.10 -8.87
C PRO A 7 -4.78 3.93 -9.76
N ARG A 8 -4.54 4.20 -11.04
CA ARG A 8 -4.02 3.17 -11.96
C ARG A 8 -2.68 2.69 -11.43
N ILE A 9 -2.53 1.38 -11.30
CA ILE A 9 -1.24 0.74 -10.99
C ILE A 9 -0.26 1.17 -12.09
N ARG A 10 0.81 1.88 -11.73
CA ARG A 10 1.79 2.34 -12.71
C ARG A 10 2.50 1.10 -13.26
N GLY A 11 2.37 0.86 -14.57
CA GLY A 11 2.76 -0.37 -15.25
C GLY A 11 4.26 -0.68 -15.34
N ARG A 12 5.11 -0.20 -14.42
CA ARG A 12 6.51 -0.62 -14.35
C ARG A 12 6.72 -1.53 -13.15
N SER A 13 6.60 -2.83 -13.41
CA SER A 13 6.83 -3.98 -12.51
C SER A 13 8.27 -4.09 -11.96
N SER A 14 9.05 -3.01 -11.91
CA SER A 14 10.40 -3.03 -11.38
C SER A 14 10.38 -2.80 -9.87
N LEU A 15 10.62 -3.86 -9.10
CA LEU A 15 10.85 -3.75 -7.66
C LEU A 15 12.06 -2.86 -7.36
N LEU A 16 11.89 -1.85 -6.51
CA LEU A 16 12.96 -1.00 -6.00
C LEU A 16 13.63 -1.66 -4.80
N SER A 17 14.95 -1.84 -4.88
CA SER A 17 15.75 -2.28 -3.75
C SER A 17 16.14 -1.09 -2.87
N LYS A 18 15.85 -1.15 -1.58
CA LYS A 18 16.33 -0.20 -0.57
C LYS A 18 16.92 -0.96 0.62
N ASN A 19 17.74 -0.26 1.40
CA ASN A 19 18.26 -0.80 2.66
C ASN A 19 17.47 -0.23 3.82
N VAL A 20 17.19 -1.09 4.80
CA VAL A 20 16.56 -0.74 6.06
C VAL A 20 17.38 -1.30 7.21
N MET A 21 17.36 -0.62 8.36
CA MET A 21 17.94 -1.14 9.59
C MET A 21 16.89 -1.94 10.34
N ILE A 22 17.20 -3.20 10.65
CA ILE A 22 16.35 -4.12 11.41
C ILE A 22 17.13 -4.54 12.65
N ALA A 23 16.70 -4.08 13.83
CA ALA A 23 17.39 -4.38 15.09
C ALA A 23 18.92 -4.13 15.03
N GLY A 24 19.35 -3.05 14.36
CA GLY A 24 20.76 -2.71 14.18
C GLY A 24 21.46 -3.39 12.99
N HIS A 25 20.81 -4.32 12.30
CA HIS A 25 21.35 -4.99 11.11
C HIS A 25 20.84 -4.36 9.82
N ARG A 26 21.75 -4.07 8.88
CA ARG A 26 21.38 -3.59 7.55
C ARG A 26 20.78 -4.74 6.73
N THR A 27 19.54 -4.58 6.31
CA THR A 27 18.79 -5.55 5.49
C THR A 27 18.38 -4.91 4.18
N SER A 28 18.69 -5.55 3.05
CA SER A 28 18.19 -5.14 1.74
C SER A 28 16.81 -5.74 1.49
N MET A 29 15.87 -4.91 1.04
CA MET A 29 14.49 -5.31 0.74
C MET A 29 14.05 -4.74 -0.60
N ARG A 30 13.26 -5.51 -1.36
CA ARG A 30 12.73 -5.14 -2.67
C ARG A 30 11.21 -5.05 -2.64
N LEU A 31 10.67 -3.86 -2.92
CA LEU A 31 9.23 -3.60 -2.97
C LEU A 31 8.86 -2.78 -4.21
N GLU A 32 7.59 -2.85 -4.59
CA GLU A 32 6.98 -1.94 -5.55
C GLU A 32 7.14 -0.48 -5.06
N PRO A 33 7.33 0.50 -5.96
CA PRO A 33 7.41 1.92 -5.58
C PRO A 33 6.24 2.36 -4.70
N GLU A 34 5.01 1.96 -5.06
CA GLU A 34 3.78 2.28 -4.34
C GLU A 34 3.77 1.69 -2.92
N MET A 35 4.38 0.52 -2.72
CA MET A 35 4.52 -0.08 -1.39
C MET A 35 5.54 0.67 -0.54
N TRP A 36 6.60 1.23 -1.14
CA TRP A 36 7.53 2.11 -0.42
C TRP A 36 6.87 3.42 0.00
N GLU A 37 6.05 4.01 -0.89
CA GLU A 37 5.25 5.21 -0.59
C GLU A 37 4.26 4.91 0.54
N ALA A 38 3.51 3.82 0.43
CA ALA A 38 2.56 3.39 1.46
C ALA A 38 3.23 3.17 2.83
N LEU A 39 4.42 2.58 2.86
CA LEU A 39 5.19 2.38 4.10
C LEU A 39 5.64 3.72 4.72
N ALA A 40 6.02 4.69 3.89
CA ALA A 40 6.35 6.05 4.35
C ALA A 40 5.11 6.76 4.90
N ASP A 41 3.96 6.63 4.25
CA ASP A 41 2.71 7.23 4.71
C ASP A 41 2.25 6.63 6.06
N ILE A 42 2.43 5.32 6.24
CA ILE A 42 2.20 4.68 7.55
C ILE A 42 3.15 5.28 8.59
N GLY A 43 4.43 5.45 8.25
CA GLY A 43 5.40 6.08 9.14
C GLY A 43 4.99 7.48 9.61
N LEU A 44 4.52 8.31 8.69
CA LEU A 44 4.01 9.65 9.03
C LEU A 44 2.81 9.60 9.98
N ARG A 45 1.87 8.66 9.77
CA ARG A 45 0.68 8.50 10.62
C ARG A 45 1.02 7.99 12.02
N GLU A 46 1.90 7.00 12.08
CA GLU A 46 2.31 6.34 13.33
C GLU A 46 3.45 7.06 14.06
N ARG A 47 3.92 8.18 13.52
CA ARG A 47 5.10 8.92 14.04
C ARG A 47 6.32 8.00 14.20
N ALA A 48 6.50 7.10 13.24
CA ALA A 48 7.58 6.13 13.19
C ALA A 48 8.29 6.22 11.85
N ASN A 49 9.60 5.98 11.82
CA ASN A 49 10.31 5.87 10.56
C ASN A 49 10.21 4.44 9.97
N VAL A 50 10.59 4.30 8.71
CA VAL A 50 10.52 3.02 7.99
C VAL A 50 11.32 1.91 8.68
N HIS A 51 12.44 2.21 9.34
CA HIS A 51 13.26 1.22 10.04
C HIS A 51 12.55 0.67 11.28
N GLU A 52 11.88 1.54 12.04
CA GLU A 52 11.10 1.17 13.22
C GLU A 52 9.91 0.28 12.84
N ILE A 53 9.17 0.65 11.79
CA ILE A 53 8.09 -0.18 11.26
C ILE A 53 8.61 -1.54 10.81
N CYS A 54 9.69 -1.57 10.01
CA CYS A 54 10.24 -2.83 9.53
C CYS A 54 10.74 -3.72 10.68
N THR A 55 11.34 -3.12 11.71
CA THR A 55 11.79 -3.84 12.92
C THR A 55 10.59 -4.44 13.67
N ALA A 56 9.51 -3.66 13.86
CA ALA A 56 8.30 -4.12 14.52
C ALA A 56 7.62 -5.27 13.76
N VAL A 57 7.59 -5.21 12.43
CA VAL A 57 7.05 -6.30 11.59
C VAL A 57 7.97 -7.52 11.64
N ALA A 58 9.29 -7.34 11.57
CA ALA A 58 10.25 -8.44 11.67
C ALA A 58 10.14 -9.21 13.00
N ALA A 59 9.81 -8.52 14.10
CA ALA A 59 9.63 -9.13 15.41
C ALA A 59 8.31 -9.93 15.55
N ARG A 60 7.30 -9.64 14.72
CA ARG A 60 5.94 -10.24 14.83
C ARG A 60 5.57 -11.18 13.69
N LYS A 61 6.34 -11.18 12.59
CA LYS A 61 6.08 -12.07 11.46
C LYS A 61 6.21 -13.54 11.87
N HIS A 62 5.52 -14.42 11.17
CA HIS A 62 5.75 -15.86 11.28
C HIS A 62 7.23 -16.17 10.98
N PRO A 63 7.86 -17.14 11.68
CA PRO A 63 9.26 -17.52 11.42
C PRO A 63 9.53 -17.84 9.94
N ASP A 64 8.63 -18.59 9.30
CA ASP A 64 8.77 -19.02 7.90
C ASP A 64 8.43 -17.94 6.86
N ALA A 65 7.86 -16.81 7.26
CA ALA A 65 7.57 -15.71 6.33
C ALA A 65 8.83 -14.89 6.05
N SER A 66 9.09 -14.54 4.79
CA SER A 66 10.12 -13.55 4.48
C SER A 66 9.70 -12.17 5.01
N LEU A 67 10.67 -11.33 5.39
CA LEU A 67 10.39 -9.95 5.83
C LEU A 67 9.63 -9.18 4.75
N THR A 68 10.01 -9.33 3.48
CA THR A 68 9.35 -8.63 2.38
C THR A 68 7.89 -9.05 2.20
N ALA A 69 7.58 -10.35 2.30
CA ALA A 69 6.18 -10.81 2.27
C ALA A 69 5.39 -10.27 3.47
N ALA A 70 5.99 -10.32 4.67
CA ALA A 70 5.37 -9.79 5.88
C ALA A 70 5.08 -8.28 5.79
N ILE A 71 5.99 -7.49 5.21
CA ILE A 71 5.80 -6.05 5.01
C ILE A 71 4.65 -5.76 4.05
N ARG A 72 4.56 -6.48 2.91
CA ARG A 72 3.44 -6.31 1.98
C ARG A 72 2.09 -6.61 2.64
N VAL A 73 2.02 -7.70 3.42
CA VAL A 73 0.81 -8.06 4.16
C VAL A 73 0.51 -7.03 5.25
N PHE A 74 1.51 -6.54 5.96
CA PHE A 74 1.35 -5.50 6.97
C PHE A 74 0.77 -4.22 6.37
N ILE A 75 1.31 -3.72 5.26
CA ILE A 75 0.80 -2.52 4.57
C ILE A 75 -0.67 -2.73 4.18
N MET A 76 -0.99 -3.85 3.55
CA MET A 76 -2.36 -4.19 3.17
C MET A 76 -3.29 -4.23 4.39
N ALA A 77 -2.88 -4.90 5.47
CA ALA A 77 -3.67 -5.04 6.69
C ALA A 77 -3.91 -3.70 7.39
N TYR A 78 -2.89 -2.83 7.43
CA TYR A 78 -2.99 -1.49 8.01
C TYR A 78 -4.08 -0.66 7.31
N PHE A 79 -4.04 -0.56 5.99
CA PHE A 79 -5.04 0.20 5.25
C PHE A 79 -6.41 -0.47 5.22
N ARG A 80 -6.46 -1.82 5.22
CA ARG A 80 -7.73 -2.55 5.34
C ARG A 80 -8.43 -2.27 6.67
N ALA A 81 -7.69 -2.17 7.77
CA ALA A 81 -8.27 -1.83 9.07
C ALA A 81 -8.84 -0.41 9.11
N ALA A 82 -8.27 0.52 8.33
CA ALA A 82 -8.76 1.89 8.19
C ALA A 82 -9.91 2.04 7.17
N ALA A 83 -10.18 1.02 6.35
CA ALA A 83 -11.19 1.05 5.31
C ALA A 83 -12.60 0.88 5.91
N THR A 84 -13.25 2.01 6.23
CA THR A 84 -14.61 2.06 6.75
C THR A 84 -15.64 2.26 5.63
N HIS A 85 -16.91 1.93 5.89
CA HIS A 85 -17.99 2.19 4.94
C HIS A 85 -18.07 3.68 4.57
N GLU A 86 -18.06 4.56 5.58
CA GLU A 86 -18.04 6.01 5.36
C GLU A 86 -16.81 6.47 4.58
N GLY A 87 -15.63 5.88 4.87
CA GLY A 87 -14.40 6.15 4.14
C GLY A 87 -14.51 5.81 2.65
N HIS A 88 -15.09 4.67 2.32
CA HIS A 88 -15.40 4.26 0.95
C HIS A 88 -16.37 5.22 0.26
N THR A 89 -17.47 5.60 0.93
CA THR A 89 -18.43 6.59 0.42
C THR A 89 -17.76 7.93 0.11
N ARG A 90 -16.94 8.46 1.04
CA ARG A 90 -16.20 9.72 0.82
C ARG A 90 -15.18 9.62 -0.30
N ALA A 91 -14.51 8.47 -0.44
CA ALA A 91 -13.58 8.21 -1.54
C ALA A 91 -14.29 7.99 -2.88
N GLY A 92 -15.60 7.71 -2.87
CA GLY A 92 -16.41 7.49 -4.07
C GLY A 92 -16.29 6.09 -4.68
N HIS A 93 -15.95 5.07 -3.88
CA HIS A 93 -15.98 3.68 -4.31
C HIS A 93 -16.61 2.77 -3.23
N GLY A 94 -16.70 1.46 -3.46
CA GLY A 94 -17.22 0.51 -2.47
C GLY A 94 -18.75 0.46 -2.35
N ALA A 95 -19.49 1.17 -3.22
CA ALA A 95 -20.96 1.14 -3.28
C ALA A 95 -21.54 -0.04 -4.10
N GLY A 96 -20.75 -1.10 -4.34
CA GLY A 96 -21.16 -2.24 -5.17
C GLY A 96 -21.07 -2.00 -6.69
N LEU A 97 -20.52 -0.87 -7.13
CA LEU A 97 -20.19 -0.62 -8.53
C LEU A 97 -18.88 -1.35 -8.91
N PRO A 98 -18.74 -1.83 -10.16
CA PRO A 98 -17.52 -2.50 -10.58
C PRO A 98 -16.30 -1.59 -10.42
N VAL A 99 -15.30 -2.07 -9.69
CA VAL A 99 -14.00 -1.40 -9.43
C VAL A 99 -13.30 -0.95 -10.72
N LEU A 100 -13.63 -1.58 -11.85
CA LEU A 100 -13.03 -1.36 -13.17
C LEU A 100 -14.01 -0.79 -14.22
N ASN A 101 -15.23 -0.38 -13.84
CA ASN A 101 -16.08 0.33 -14.79
C ASN A 101 -15.58 1.77 -14.92
N GLU A 102 -14.57 1.91 -15.77
CA GLU A 102 -14.25 3.14 -16.47
C GLU A 102 -15.55 3.72 -17.04
N THR A 103 -16.03 4.80 -16.46
CA THR A 103 -17.13 5.55 -17.07
C THR A 103 -16.67 6.01 -18.44
N HIS A 104 -17.28 5.45 -19.48
CA HIS A 104 -17.47 6.00 -20.82
C HIS A 104 -17.10 7.49 -20.95
N GLU A 105 -16.03 7.83 -21.66
CA GLU A 105 -15.99 8.93 -22.65
C GLU A 105 -14.79 8.73 -23.60
N ARG A 106 -14.94 7.83 -24.58
CA ARG A 106 -14.18 7.91 -25.85
C ARG A 106 -14.94 7.42 -27.09
N ILE A 107 -16.26 7.22 -27.03
CA ILE A 107 -17.08 6.87 -28.21
C ILE A 107 -18.37 7.72 -28.24
N LYS A 108 -18.19 9.04 -28.28
CA LYS A 108 -19.11 9.97 -28.94
C LYS A 108 -18.29 10.97 -29.77
N MET A 109 -17.79 10.47 -30.89
CA MET A 109 -17.46 11.20 -32.13
C MET A 109 -17.23 10.07 -33.14
N ARG A 110 -18.06 9.75 -34.14
CA ARG A 110 -18.87 10.60 -35.03
C ARG A 110 -18.14 11.88 -35.43
#